data_AF-A0A9P0LVD2-F1
#
_entry.id   AF-A0A9P0LVD2-F1
#
_cell.length_a   1.000
_cell.length_b   1.000
_cell.length_c   1.000
_cell.angle_alpha   90.00
_cell.angle_beta   90.00
_cell.angle_gamma   90.00
#
_symmetry.space_group_name_H-M   'P 1'
#
loop_
_entity.id
_entity.type
_entity.pdbx_description
1 polymer ?
#
loop_
_entity_poly.entity_id
_entity_poly.type
_entity_poly.pdbx_seq_one_letter_code
_entity_poly.pdbx_strand_id
1 'polypeptide(L)'
;MISVYPIGDEIYAFTEIPTIHRINQDTLETEGKVNINDYVSIVNHTSHPHVLSDGTVYNLGTTIYATGPHHTIVEFPTNEKSDASTMFKNAKIVATIPARWPLNPSYMHTFGLTDNFFIIVEQPLCVSVPGMISAKFNNEPLAGCFRWYHEEFTQLNVLSRKSGGLLYTFQAEAFFYLHIIHQYELDDYIVIDICMYKDPSMLDCMFIESMKSMQQNPNYAKMFRGRPARFVLPLNPEKMDKELNRNLIKLKNSKAKAYYLPDGEILVKPERLLDLGCETPRIHYEHYIGKPYRYFYAISSDVDAKNPGTIIKVDTVTRSSKTWCEENCYPSEPIFVPRPNFKNEDDGVVLVSLVWGRTDTNHAGLLILDAQSLTEIGRAEFTTPGPVPKCLHGWFCRKDGQCN
;
A
#
# COMPACT_ATOMS: atom_id res chain seq x y z
N MET A 1 1.54 0.33 16.17
CA MET A 1 0.46 -0.09 15.26
C MET A 1 0.50 0.80 14.04
N ILE A 2 0.19 0.26 12.87
CA ILE A 2 0.36 0.92 11.57
C ILE A 2 -1.00 1.29 10.97
N SER A 3 -1.97 0.37 11.03
CA SER A 3 -3.27 0.51 10.38
C SER A 3 -4.39 -0.15 11.21
N VAL A 4 -5.64 0.12 10.84
CA VAL A 4 -6.85 -0.46 11.45
C VAL A 4 -7.82 -0.89 10.35
N TYR A 5 -8.43 -2.06 10.48
CA TYR A 5 -9.38 -2.59 9.51
C TYR A 5 -10.57 -3.27 10.18
N PRO A 6 -11.77 -3.17 9.58
CA PRO A 6 -12.90 -4.03 9.95
C PRO A 6 -12.64 -5.45 9.44
N ILE A 7 -12.88 -6.44 10.29
CA ILE A 7 -12.79 -7.86 9.97
C ILE A 7 -14.00 -8.55 10.60
N GLY A 8 -14.96 -8.93 9.76
CA GLY A 8 -16.26 -9.38 10.23
C GLY A 8 -16.99 -8.26 10.98
N ASP A 9 -17.42 -8.55 12.20
CA ASP A 9 -18.11 -7.64 13.11
C ASP A 9 -17.18 -6.89 14.08
N GLU A 10 -15.86 -7.07 13.95
CA GLU A 10 -14.86 -6.53 14.86
C GLU A 10 -13.85 -5.61 14.14
N ILE A 11 -13.14 -4.78 14.91
CA ILE A 11 -12.06 -3.92 14.39
C ILE A 11 -10.73 -4.40 14.95
N TYR A 12 -9.75 -4.51 14.05
CA TYR A 12 -8.40 -4.95 14.39
C TYR A 12 -7.36 -3.90 14.01
N ALA A 13 -6.45 -3.63 14.94
CA ALA A 13 -5.24 -2.87 14.68
C ALA A 13 -4.12 -3.81 14.23
N PHE A 14 -3.39 -3.37 13.20
CA PHE A 14 -2.34 -4.12 12.52
C PHE A 14 -0.95 -3.52 12.73
N THR A 15 0.03 -4.38 12.57
CA THR A 15 1.45 -4.08 12.33
C THR A 15 1.92 -5.10 11.28
N GLU A 16 3.22 -5.34 11.14
CA GLU A 16 3.76 -6.33 10.17
C GLU A 16 4.30 -7.61 10.82
N ILE A 17 3.91 -7.86 12.07
CA ILE A 17 4.15 -9.12 12.78
C ILE A 17 2.81 -9.86 12.91
N PRO A 18 2.78 -11.17 13.18
CA PRO A 18 1.55 -11.97 13.05
C PRO A 18 0.52 -11.70 14.17
N THR A 19 0.84 -10.87 15.15
CA THR A 19 -0.10 -10.51 16.23
C THR A 19 -0.83 -9.21 15.90
N ILE A 20 -2.17 -9.30 15.85
CA ILE A 20 -3.09 -8.18 15.69
C ILE A 20 -3.89 -7.96 16.98
N HIS A 21 -4.42 -6.75 17.18
CA HIS A 21 -5.09 -6.37 18.43
C HIS A 21 -6.54 -5.98 18.14
N ARG A 22 -7.49 -6.59 18.85
CA ARG A 22 -8.91 -6.24 18.75
C ARG A 22 -9.17 -4.97 19.55
N ILE A 23 -9.85 -4.01 18.92
CA ILE A 23 -10.17 -2.71 19.49
C ILE A 23 -11.68 -2.54 19.56
N ASN A 24 -12.19 -2.06 20.71
CA ASN A 24 -13.58 -1.66 20.82
C ASN A 24 -13.82 -0.38 20.01
N GLN A 25 -14.79 -0.39 19.10
CA GLN A 25 -15.07 0.74 18.20
C GLN A 25 -15.61 1.99 18.91
N ASP A 26 -16.26 1.83 20.07
CA ASP A 26 -16.91 2.92 20.80
C ASP A 26 -16.01 3.49 21.91
N THR A 27 -15.29 2.63 22.62
CA THR A 27 -14.45 3.02 23.78
C THR A 27 -12.97 3.15 23.43
N LEU A 28 -12.53 2.60 22.30
CA LEU A 28 -11.13 2.48 21.87
C LEU A 28 -10.25 1.61 22.80
N GLU A 29 -10.86 0.87 23.73
CA GLU A 29 -10.14 -0.05 24.60
C GLU A 29 -9.61 -1.26 23.81
N THR A 30 -8.45 -1.77 24.21
CA THR A 30 -7.93 -3.03 23.67
C THR A 30 -8.64 -4.19 24.35
N GLU A 31 -9.40 -4.97 23.59
CA GLU A 31 -10.20 -6.07 24.12
C GLU A 31 -9.50 -7.43 24.01
N GLY A 32 -8.50 -7.54 23.15
CA GLY A 32 -7.80 -8.79 22.93
C GLY A 32 -6.69 -8.72 21.90
N LYS A 33 -6.01 -9.85 21.73
CA LYS A 33 -5.00 -10.05 20.68
C LYS A 33 -5.22 -11.38 19.99
N VAL A 34 -4.96 -11.42 18.70
CA VAL A 34 -5.02 -12.63 17.87
C VAL A 34 -3.66 -12.82 17.23
N ASN A 35 -3.09 -14.01 17.37
CA ASN A 35 -1.90 -14.39 16.63
C ASN A 35 -2.33 -15.20 15.41
N ILE A 36 -2.15 -14.64 14.22
CA ILE A 36 -2.58 -15.26 12.96
C ILE A 36 -1.88 -16.60 12.71
N ASN A 37 -0.64 -16.76 13.22
CA ASN A 37 0.12 -18.01 13.13
C ASN A 37 -0.61 -19.20 13.80
N ASP A 38 -1.45 -18.94 14.79
CA ASP A 38 -2.22 -19.99 15.47
C ASP A 38 -3.30 -20.61 14.57
N TYR A 39 -3.64 -19.96 13.45
CA TYR A 39 -4.70 -20.38 12.52
C TYR A 39 -4.16 -20.78 11.14
N VAL A 40 -3.15 -20.06 10.65
CA VAL A 40 -2.53 -20.28 9.35
C VAL A 40 -1.03 -20.04 9.48
N SER A 41 -0.22 -20.89 8.86
CA SER A 41 1.25 -20.93 9.06
C SER A 41 2.00 -19.74 8.43
N ILE A 42 1.69 -18.52 8.83
CA ILE A 42 2.42 -17.30 8.45
C ILE A 42 3.22 -16.75 9.63
N VAL A 43 4.45 -16.30 9.36
CA VAL A 43 5.36 -15.75 10.37
C VAL A 43 5.35 -14.22 10.42
N ASN A 44 4.79 -13.59 9.40
CA ASN A 44 4.52 -12.15 9.29
C ASN A 44 3.39 -11.95 8.26
N HIS A 45 2.87 -10.73 8.19
CA HIS A 45 1.96 -10.29 7.14
C HIS A 45 2.08 -8.79 6.92
N THR A 46 1.58 -8.28 5.81
CA THR A 46 1.50 -6.84 5.61
C THR A 46 0.48 -6.20 6.54
N SER A 47 0.60 -4.89 6.73
CA SER A 47 -0.40 -4.08 7.42
C SER A 47 -1.47 -3.51 6.47
N HIS A 48 -1.56 -4.04 5.25
CA HIS A 48 -2.45 -3.57 4.19
C HIS A 48 -3.22 -4.73 3.55
N PRO A 49 -4.09 -5.40 4.31
CA PRO A 49 -5.00 -6.38 3.74
C PRO A 49 -5.97 -5.72 2.74
N HIS A 50 -6.35 -6.47 1.72
CA HIS A 50 -7.49 -6.13 0.86
C HIS A 50 -8.77 -6.66 1.51
N VAL A 51 -9.64 -5.75 1.98
CA VAL A 51 -10.98 -6.07 2.49
C VAL A 51 -12.00 -5.87 1.37
N LEU A 52 -12.67 -6.93 0.91
CA LEU A 52 -13.65 -6.85 -0.18
C LEU A 52 -15.04 -6.47 0.34
N SER A 53 -15.93 -6.03 -0.56
CA SER A 53 -17.30 -5.62 -0.22
C SER A 53 -18.18 -6.78 0.27
N ASP A 54 -17.86 -8.02 -0.10
CA ASP A 54 -18.50 -9.19 0.48
C ASP A 54 -18.02 -9.47 1.92
N GLY A 55 -16.94 -8.81 2.36
CA GLY A 55 -16.27 -8.93 3.65
C GLY A 55 -15.08 -9.89 3.66
N THR A 56 -14.77 -10.54 2.53
CA THR A 56 -13.59 -11.42 2.40
C THR A 56 -12.33 -10.59 2.52
N VAL A 57 -11.37 -11.07 3.32
CA VAL A 57 -10.09 -10.38 3.49
C VAL A 57 -8.96 -11.20 2.89
N TYR A 58 -8.12 -10.55 2.08
CA TYR A 58 -6.86 -11.12 1.60
C TYR A 58 -5.68 -10.39 2.22
N ASN A 59 -4.64 -11.11 2.63
CA ASN A 59 -3.38 -10.49 3.06
C ASN A 59 -2.18 -11.27 2.53
N LEU A 60 -1.09 -10.55 2.27
CA LEU A 60 0.21 -11.11 1.92
C LEU A 60 1.02 -11.32 3.20
N GLY A 61 1.69 -12.47 3.29
CA GLY A 61 2.63 -12.78 4.37
C GLY A 61 3.68 -13.78 3.94
N THR A 62 4.49 -14.23 4.91
CA THR A 62 5.55 -15.22 4.67
C THR A 62 5.22 -16.53 5.38
N THR A 63 5.27 -17.65 4.66
CA THR A 63 5.23 -19.01 5.24
C THR A 63 6.60 -19.67 5.11
N ILE A 64 7.03 -20.39 6.13
CA ILE A 64 8.30 -21.14 6.10
C ILE A 64 8.00 -22.60 5.81
N TYR A 65 8.31 -23.05 4.60
CA TYR A 65 8.25 -24.46 4.20
C TYR A 65 9.61 -25.14 4.41
N ALA A 66 9.64 -26.47 4.31
CA ALA A 66 10.88 -27.24 4.34
C ALA A 66 11.85 -26.84 3.20
N THR A 67 11.31 -26.34 2.09
CA THR A 67 12.07 -25.83 0.93
C THR A 67 12.53 -24.38 1.08
N GLY A 68 12.15 -23.70 2.17
CA GLY A 68 12.50 -22.30 2.44
C GLY A 68 11.29 -21.37 2.56
N PRO A 69 11.52 -20.05 2.74
CA PRO A 69 10.46 -19.06 2.84
C PRO A 69 9.71 -18.90 1.52
N HIS A 70 8.40 -18.72 1.62
CA HIS A 70 7.51 -18.44 0.50
C HIS A 70 6.66 -17.21 0.80
N HIS A 71 6.49 -16.36 -0.20
CA HIS A 71 5.50 -15.28 -0.18
C HIS A 71 4.14 -15.88 -0.44
N THR A 72 3.20 -15.63 0.46
CA THR A 72 1.94 -16.37 0.55
C THR A 72 0.76 -15.43 0.68
N ILE A 73 -0.29 -15.66 -0.11
CA ILE A 73 -1.56 -14.96 0.03
C ILE A 73 -2.48 -15.81 0.90
N VAL A 74 -2.99 -15.20 1.96
CA VAL A 74 -3.97 -15.79 2.88
C VAL A 74 -5.33 -15.18 2.59
N GLU A 75 -6.34 -16.04 2.47
CA GLU A 75 -7.76 -15.67 2.46
C GLU A 75 -8.33 -15.89 3.85
N PHE A 76 -9.03 -14.88 4.36
CA PHE A 76 -9.88 -14.93 5.53
C PHE A 76 -11.33 -14.81 5.02
N PRO A 77 -12.01 -15.95 4.83
CA PRO A 77 -13.33 -15.96 4.21
C PRO A 77 -14.39 -15.45 5.18
N THR A 78 -15.38 -14.76 4.62
CA THR A 78 -16.60 -14.39 5.34
C THR A 78 -17.78 -15.18 4.79
N ASN A 79 -18.70 -15.55 5.68
CA ASN A 79 -20.00 -16.11 5.38
C ASN A 79 -21.06 -15.21 6.04
N GLU A 80 -22.29 -15.14 5.54
CA GLU A 80 -23.39 -14.28 6.06
C GLU A 80 -23.72 -14.45 7.56
N LYS A 81 -23.09 -15.42 8.26
CA LYS A 81 -23.24 -15.70 9.70
C LYS A 81 -21.91 -15.78 10.47
N SER A 82 -20.76 -15.50 9.84
CA SER A 82 -19.46 -15.69 10.50
C SER A 82 -19.04 -14.44 11.26
N ASP A 83 -18.93 -14.58 12.58
CA ASP A 83 -18.14 -13.69 13.44
C ASP A 83 -16.64 -13.76 13.07
N ALA A 84 -15.86 -12.79 13.56
CA ALA A 84 -14.41 -12.77 13.35
C ALA A 84 -13.71 -14.07 13.81
N SER A 85 -14.19 -14.72 14.88
CA SER A 85 -13.64 -16.00 15.36
C SER A 85 -13.69 -17.10 14.29
N THR A 86 -14.83 -17.21 13.62
CA THR A 86 -15.07 -18.20 12.58
C THR A 86 -14.22 -17.89 11.33
N MET A 87 -14.06 -16.62 11.00
CA MET A 87 -13.22 -16.17 9.89
C MET A 87 -11.75 -16.62 10.07
N PHE A 88 -11.15 -16.40 11.24
CA PHE A 88 -9.76 -16.84 11.49
C PHE A 88 -9.60 -18.36 11.44
N LYS A 89 -10.56 -19.12 11.99
CA LYS A 89 -10.53 -20.60 11.94
C LYS A 89 -10.59 -21.16 10.52
N ASN A 90 -11.21 -20.42 9.61
CA ASN A 90 -11.35 -20.81 8.20
C ASN A 90 -10.29 -20.16 7.30
N ALA A 91 -9.31 -19.45 7.88
CA ALA A 91 -8.23 -18.84 7.13
C ALA A 91 -7.44 -19.91 6.37
N LYS A 92 -7.12 -19.64 5.11
CA LYS A 92 -6.43 -20.60 4.24
C LYS A 92 -5.45 -19.90 3.32
N ILE A 93 -4.37 -20.60 3.00
CA ILE A 93 -3.42 -20.18 1.97
C ILE A 93 -4.04 -20.44 0.60
N VAL A 94 -4.09 -19.41 -0.25
CA VAL A 94 -4.72 -19.48 -1.58
C VAL A 94 -3.76 -19.27 -2.73
N ALA A 95 -2.59 -18.68 -2.47
CA ALA A 95 -1.53 -18.54 -3.47
C ALA A 95 -0.17 -18.55 -2.78
N THR A 96 0.85 -19.05 -3.46
CA THR A 96 2.21 -19.13 -2.92
C THR A 96 3.25 -19.04 -4.04
N ILE A 97 4.37 -18.39 -3.74
CA ILE A 97 5.56 -18.35 -4.57
C ILE A 97 6.80 -18.45 -3.67
N PRO A 98 7.81 -19.26 -4.00
CA PRO A 98 9.07 -19.29 -3.25
C PRO A 98 9.73 -17.90 -3.25
N ALA A 99 10.29 -17.48 -2.12
CA ALA A 99 11.07 -16.26 -2.09
C ALA A 99 12.31 -16.42 -2.98
N ARG A 100 12.61 -15.41 -3.80
CA ARG A 100 13.77 -15.41 -4.70
C ARG A 100 15.08 -15.67 -3.96
N TRP A 101 15.20 -15.14 -2.74
CA TRP A 101 16.39 -15.29 -1.89
C TRP A 101 16.04 -15.93 -0.54
N PRO A 102 16.24 -17.25 -0.37
CA PRO A 102 15.83 -17.97 0.83
C PRO A 102 16.40 -17.44 2.16
N LEU A 103 17.58 -16.82 2.14
CA LEU A 103 18.20 -16.23 3.34
C LEU A 103 17.97 -14.72 3.47
N ASN A 104 17.37 -14.09 2.46
CA ASN A 104 17.09 -12.66 2.41
C ASN A 104 15.74 -12.42 1.69
N PRO A 105 14.61 -12.94 2.22
CA PRO A 105 13.30 -12.70 1.61
C PRO A 105 13.02 -11.19 1.48
N SER A 106 12.42 -10.80 0.36
CA SER A 106 12.07 -9.41 0.11
C SER A 106 11.05 -8.88 1.13
N TYR A 107 11.24 -7.62 1.51
CA TYR A 107 10.29 -6.84 2.28
C TYR A 107 9.22 -6.27 1.35
N MET A 108 7.95 -6.49 1.68
CA MET A 108 6.81 -5.97 0.93
C MET A 108 5.78 -5.43 1.91
N HIS A 109 5.33 -4.22 1.64
CA HIS A 109 4.39 -3.50 2.52
C HIS A 109 2.95 -3.57 2.00
N THR A 110 2.75 -3.74 0.70
CA THR A 110 1.44 -3.92 0.06
C THR A 110 1.54 -4.97 -1.05
N PHE A 111 0.40 -5.44 -1.55
CA PHE A 111 0.30 -6.35 -2.70
C PHE A 111 -0.89 -5.94 -3.57
N GLY A 112 -0.97 -6.48 -4.79
CA GLY A 112 -2.06 -6.19 -5.71
C GLY A 112 -3.10 -7.31 -5.76
N LEU A 113 -4.35 -6.91 -5.94
CA LEU A 113 -5.52 -7.76 -6.13
C LEU A 113 -6.39 -7.26 -7.29
N THR A 114 -6.63 -8.10 -8.28
CA THR A 114 -7.64 -7.90 -9.34
C THR A 114 -8.68 -9.01 -9.30
N ASP A 115 -9.65 -9.01 -10.21
CA ASP A 115 -10.66 -10.06 -10.30
C ASP A 115 -10.06 -11.46 -10.51
N ASN A 116 -8.98 -11.58 -11.30
CA ASN A 116 -8.37 -12.86 -11.66
C ASN A 116 -6.96 -13.09 -11.09
N PHE A 117 -6.29 -12.05 -10.59
CA PHE A 117 -4.87 -12.14 -10.23
C PHE A 117 -4.53 -11.56 -8.84
N PHE A 118 -3.54 -12.17 -8.21
CA PHE A 118 -2.74 -11.54 -7.17
C PHE A 118 -1.42 -11.05 -7.79
N ILE A 119 -0.95 -9.86 -7.40
CA ILE A 119 0.31 -9.29 -7.89
C ILE A 119 1.24 -9.07 -6.70
N ILE A 120 2.37 -9.78 -6.69
CA ILE A 120 3.42 -9.65 -5.68
C ILE A 120 4.58 -8.88 -6.30
N VAL A 121 4.87 -7.67 -5.82
CA VAL A 121 6.00 -6.86 -6.27
C VAL A 121 7.18 -7.13 -5.35
N GLU A 122 8.01 -8.11 -5.73
CA GLU A 122 9.20 -8.56 -5.01
C GLU A 122 10.38 -7.61 -5.29
N GLN A 123 10.44 -6.53 -4.49
CA GLN A 123 11.48 -5.49 -4.59
C GLN A 123 12.84 -5.95 -4.02
N PRO A 124 13.97 -5.32 -4.43
CA PRO A 124 15.29 -5.71 -3.97
C PRO A 124 15.67 -5.16 -2.57
N LEU A 125 14.68 -4.74 -1.77
CA LEU A 125 14.85 -4.51 -0.33
C LEU A 125 14.46 -5.79 0.41
N CYS A 126 15.38 -6.35 1.18
CA CYS A 126 15.24 -7.65 1.81
C CYS A 126 15.44 -7.60 3.31
N VAL A 127 14.93 -8.61 4.01
CA VAL A 127 15.20 -8.83 5.42
C VAL A 127 16.18 -9.99 5.58
N SER A 128 17.37 -9.74 6.12
CA SER A 128 18.39 -10.77 6.31
C SER A 128 18.01 -11.73 7.44
N VAL A 129 17.76 -13.01 7.12
CA VAL A 129 17.42 -14.03 8.13
C VAL A 129 18.57 -14.27 9.12
N PRO A 130 19.83 -14.43 8.69
CA PRO A 130 20.97 -14.48 9.63
C PRO A 130 21.08 -13.20 10.47
N GLY A 131 20.83 -12.04 9.86
CA GLY A 131 20.80 -10.75 10.55
C GLY A 131 19.74 -10.71 11.64
N MET A 132 18.52 -11.17 11.36
CA MET A 132 17.42 -11.24 12.34
C MET A 132 17.77 -12.15 13.53
N ILE A 133 18.39 -13.30 13.27
CA ILE A 133 18.83 -14.22 14.33
C ILE A 133 19.86 -13.53 15.22
N SER A 134 20.89 -12.93 14.62
CA SER A 134 21.92 -12.17 15.34
C SER A 134 21.32 -11.01 16.15
N ALA A 135 20.47 -10.19 15.53
CA ALA A 135 19.83 -9.05 16.18
C ALA A 135 18.98 -9.49 17.37
N LYS A 136 18.25 -10.61 17.26
CA LYS A 136 17.48 -11.18 18.37
C LYS A 136 18.37 -11.61 19.53
N PHE A 137 19.52 -12.23 19.26
CA PHE A 137 20.48 -12.62 20.32
C PHE A 137 21.15 -11.41 20.99
N ASN A 138 21.46 -10.37 20.21
CA ASN A 138 22.16 -9.17 20.69
C ASN A 138 21.21 -8.06 21.18
N ASN A 139 19.89 -8.27 21.12
CA ASN A 139 18.86 -7.28 21.42
C ASN A 139 19.00 -5.99 20.57
N GLU A 140 19.31 -6.15 19.28
CA GLU A 140 19.45 -5.06 18.31
C GLU A 140 18.13 -4.83 17.52
N PRO A 141 17.89 -3.62 17.01
CA PRO A 141 16.70 -3.31 16.21
C PRO A 141 16.64 -4.10 14.89
N LEU A 142 15.45 -4.57 14.52
CA LEU A 142 15.22 -5.26 13.24
C LEU A 142 15.49 -4.38 12.02
N ALA A 143 15.43 -3.05 12.15
CA ALA A 143 15.75 -2.11 11.08
C ALA A 143 17.16 -2.34 10.51
N GLY A 144 18.12 -2.77 11.34
CA GLY A 144 19.48 -3.11 10.90
C GLY A 144 19.58 -4.38 10.04
N CYS A 145 18.49 -5.13 9.87
CA CYS A 145 18.45 -6.35 9.07
C CYS A 145 18.11 -6.10 7.59
N PHE A 146 17.73 -4.88 7.21
CA PHE A 146 17.42 -4.54 5.83
C PHE A 146 18.65 -4.57 4.92
N ARG A 147 18.53 -5.15 3.73
CA ARG A 147 19.58 -5.20 2.71
C ARG A 147 19.01 -4.76 1.36
N TRP A 148 19.69 -3.84 0.69
CA TRP A 148 19.28 -3.33 -0.62
C TRP A 148 20.22 -3.86 -1.71
N TYR A 149 19.67 -4.60 -2.67
CA TYR A 149 20.39 -5.17 -3.81
C TYR A 149 20.15 -4.32 -5.07
N HIS A 150 20.78 -3.16 -5.15
CA HIS A 150 20.53 -2.16 -6.20
C HIS A 150 20.78 -2.61 -7.65
N GLU A 151 21.58 -3.65 -7.86
CA GLU A 151 21.89 -4.21 -9.19
C GLU A 151 20.84 -5.25 -9.64
N GLU A 152 19.95 -5.66 -8.75
CA GLU A 152 18.95 -6.69 -9.00
C GLU A 152 17.63 -6.07 -9.48
N PHE A 153 16.92 -6.77 -10.37
CA PHE A 153 15.61 -6.33 -10.81
C PHE A 153 14.56 -6.43 -9.69
N THR A 154 13.54 -5.58 -9.78
CA THR A 154 12.27 -5.80 -9.10
C THR A 154 11.44 -6.80 -9.90
N GLN A 155 10.90 -7.84 -9.26
CA GLN A 155 10.04 -8.82 -9.92
C GLN A 155 8.57 -8.52 -9.66
N LEU A 156 7.77 -8.33 -10.71
CA LEU A 156 6.32 -8.24 -10.62
C LEU A 156 5.76 -9.63 -10.94
N ASN A 157 5.44 -10.38 -9.89
CA ASN A 157 4.95 -11.75 -9.97
C ASN A 157 3.41 -11.75 -10.01
N VAL A 158 2.83 -12.33 -11.06
CA VAL A 158 1.38 -12.42 -11.27
C VAL A 158 0.93 -13.85 -11.02
N LEU A 159 0.15 -14.06 -9.97
CA LEU A 159 -0.40 -15.35 -9.57
C LEU A 159 -1.89 -15.43 -9.91
N SER A 160 -2.36 -16.59 -10.33
CA SER A 160 -3.79 -16.83 -10.54
C SER A 160 -4.55 -16.87 -9.22
N ARG A 161 -5.67 -16.14 -9.11
CA ARG A 161 -6.61 -16.32 -7.99
C ARG A 161 -7.31 -17.68 -8.01
N LYS A 162 -7.45 -18.29 -9.19
CA LYS A 162 -8.15 -19.57 -9.37
C LYS A 162 -7.29 -20.77 -8.99
N SER A 163 -6.05 -20.81 -9.46
CA SER A 163 -5.15 -21.94 -9.19
C SER A 163 -4.17 -21.70 -8.05
N GLY A 164 -3.97 -20.44 -7.63
CA GLY A 164 -2.95 -20.06 -6.65
C GLY A 164 -1.51 -20.08 -7.19
N GLY A 165 -1.32 -20.49 -8.45
CA GLY A 165 0.00 -20.65 -9.06
C GLY A 165 0.50 -19.38 -9.77
N LEU A 166 1.82 -19.23 -9.83
CA LEU A 166 2.50 -18.22 -10.63
C LEU A 166 2.20 -18.43 -12.12
N LEU A 167 1.79 -17.35 -12.80
CA LEU A 167 1.54 -17.34 -14.24
C LEU A 167 2.63 -16.58 -14.99
N TYR A 168 3.01 -15.41 -14.49
CA TYR A 168 3.97 -14.53 -15.15
C TYR A 168 4.90 -13.85 -14.13
N THR A 169 6.14 -13.62 -14.53
CA THR A 169 7.10 -12.77 -13.82
C THR A 169 7.62 -11.72 -14.79
N PHE A 170 7.49 -10.45 -14.42
CA PHE A 170 8.04 -9.33 -15.18
C PHE A 170 9.19 -8.69 -14.43
N GLN A 171 10.24 -8.30 -15.15
CA GLN A 171 11.36 -7.57 -14.57
C GLN A 171 11.13 -6.06 -14.67
N ALA A 172 11.48 -5.32 -13.64
CA ALA A 172 11.59 -3.86 -13.67
C ALA A 172 12.94 -3.45 -13.09
N GLU A 173 13.45 -2.28 -13.53
CA GLU A 173 14.62 -1.66 -12.89
C GLU A 173 14.40 -1.54 -11.37
N ALA A 174 15.47 -1.62 -10.57
CA ALA A 174 15.36 -1.59 -9.11
C ALA A 174 14.63 -0.32 -8.63
N PHE A 175 13.63 -0.49 -7.78
CA PHE A 175 12.93 0.60 -7.10
C PHE A 175 12.45 0.17 -5.72
N PHE A 176 12.22 1.13 -4.84
CA PHE A 176 11.61 0.90 -3.54
C PHE A 176 10.15 1.35 -3.57
N TYR A 177 9.26 0.64 -2.89
CA TYR A 177 7.88 1.06 -2.68
C TYR A 177 7.36 0.61 -1.31
N LEU A 178 6.39 1.36 -0.81
CA LEU A 178 5.52 0.93 0.29
C LEU A 178 4.12 0.65 -0.23
N HIS A 179 3.52 1.60 -0.96
CA HIS A 179 2.11 1.51 -1.35
C HIS A 179 1.92 1.35 -2.87
N ILE A 180 1.18 0.30 -3.22
CA ILE A 180 0.47 0.23 -4.49
C ILE A 180 -0.74 1.15 -4.39
N ILE A 181 -0.93 2.01 -5.39
CA ILE A 181 -2.06 2.95 -5.49
C ILE A 181 -3.31 2.18 -5.89
N HIS A 182 -3.23 1.42 -6.99
CA HIS A 182 -4.32 0.60 -7.50
C HIS A 182 -3.84 -0.36 -8.59
N GLN A 183 -4.64 -1.40 -8.86
CA GLN A 183 -4.40 -2.37 -9.90
C GLN A 183 -5.72 -2.86 -10.52
N TYR A 184 -5.71 -3.12 -11.82
CA TYR A 184 -6.87 -3.62 -12.54
C TYR A 184 -6.50 -4.31 -13.84
N GLU A 185 -7.43 -5.10 -14.37
CA GLU A 185 -7.32 -5.73 -15.68
C GLU A 185 -7.96 -4.83 -16.75
N LEU A 186 -7.28 -4.69 -17.89
CA LEU A 186 -7.76 -3.92 -19.03
C LEU A 186 -7.29 -4.58 -20.33
N ASP A 187 -8.23 -5.08 -21.12
CA ASP A 187 -7.96 -5.87 -22.33
C ASP A 187 -7.01 -7.04 -22.02
N ASP A 188 -5.90 -7.17 -22.77
CA ASP A 188 -4.84 -8.17 -22.55
C ASP A 188 -3.73 -7.67 -21.61
N TYR A 189 -4.06 -6.79 -20.65
CA TYR A 189 -3.07 -6.19 -19.75
C TYR A 189 -3.54 -6.15 -18.30
N ILE A 190 -2.59 -6.21 -17.37
CA ILE A 190 -2.77 -5.70 -16.00
C ILE A 190 -2.15 -4.31 -15.93
N VAL A 191 -2.90 -3.34 -15.42
CA VAL A 191 -2.39 -2.02 -15.08
C VAL A 191 -2.16 -1.96 -13.58
N ILE A 192 -0.99 -1.50 -13.15
CA ILE A 192 -0.66 -1.32 -11.73
C ILE A 192 0.02 0.04 -11.51
N ASP A 193 -0.54 0.82 -10.60
CA ASP A 193 -0.07 2.14 -10.20
C ASP A 193 0.60 2.04 -8.83
N ILE A 194 1.81 2.59 -8.67
CA ILE A 194 2.64 2.43 -7.47
C ILE A 194 3.27 3.77 -7.07
N CYS A 195 3.32 4.06 -5.77
CA CYS A 195 4.16 5.12 -5.21
C CYS A 195 5.63 4.67 -5.19
N MET A 196 6.39 5.03 -6.22
CA MET A 196 7.77 4.55 -6.40
C MET A 196 8.81 5.52 -5.85
N TYR A 197 9.79 4.97 -5.14
CA TYR A 197 11.02 5.63 -4.74
C TYR A 197 12.19 5.04 -5.52
N LYS A 198 13.23 5.85 -5.72
CA LYS A 198 14.44 5.38 -6.41
C LYS A 198 15.12 4.23 -5.64
N ASP A 199 15.17 4.35 -4.32
CA ASP A 199 15.88 3.46 -3.42
C ASP A 199 15.27 3.60 -2.01
N PRO A 200 15.62 2.73 -1.04
CA PRO A 200 15.00 2.72 0.29
C PRO A 200 15.52 3.82 1.22
N SER A 201 16.27 4.82 0.73
CA SER A 201 16.78 5.92 1.57
C SER A 201 15.67 6.70 2.28
N MET A 202 14.42 6.63 1.80
CA MET A 202 13.26 7.16 2.50
C MET A 202 13.08 6.54 3.91
N LEU A 203 13.47 5.28 4.14
CA LEU A 203 13.41 4.66 5.47
C LEU A 203 14.33 5.37 6.47
N ASP A 204 15.48 5.88 6.03
CA ASP A 204 16.41 6.61 6.88
C ASP A 204 15.79 7.94 7.36
N CYS A 205 14.87 8.51 6.58
CA CYS A 205 14.11 9.70 6.95
C CYS A 205 13.10 9.46 8.08
N MET A 206 12.74 8.19 8.35
CA MET A 206 11.77 7.80 9.38
C MET A 206 12.41 7.61 10.78
N PHE A 207 13.73 7.63 10.89
CA PHE A 207 14.38 7.64 12.21
C PHE A 207 14.10 8.94 12.95
N ILE A 208 13.86 8.85 14.26
CA ILE A 208 13.55 10.00 15.12
C ILE A 208 14.64 11.08 15.04
N GLU A 209 15.92 10.67 15.06
CA GLU A 209 17.04 11.61 14.97
C GLU A 209 17.12 12.32 13.61
N SER A 210 16.80 11.60 12.51
CA SER A 210 16.68 12.19 11.18
C SER A 210 15.52 13.18 11.12
N MET A 211 14.37 12.87 11.72
CA MET A 211 13.22 13.78 11.78
C MET A 211 13.52 15.04 12.61
N LYS A 212 14.22 14.94 13.74
CA LYS A 212 14.62 16.09 14.56
C LYS A 212 15.55 17.06 13.83
N SER A 213 16.41 16.53 12.94
CA SER A 213 17.42 17.29 12.20
C SER A 213 17.04 17.58 10.74
N MET A 214 15.81 17.27 10.31
CA MET A 214 15.41 17.32 8.90
C MET A 214 15.67 18.68 8.22
N GLN A 215 15.44 19.78 8.94
CA GLN A 215 15.61 21.14 8.42
C GLN A 215 17.09 21.50 8.19
N GLN A 216 18.01 20.74 8.78
CA GLN A 216 19.46 20.95 8.69
C GLN A 216 20.09 20.03 7.64
N ASN A 217 19.38 19.00 7.17
CA ASN A 217 19.88 18.02 6.21
C ASN A 217 19.36 18.34 4.79
N PRO A 218 20.18 18.94 3.90
CA PRO A 218 19.75 19.28 2.54
C PRO A 218 19.47 18.07 1.66
N ASN A 219 19.86 16.86 2.10
CA ASN A 219 19.58 15.62 1.38
C ASN A 219 18.29 14.93 1.84
N TYR A 220 17.70 15.33 2.98
CA TYR A 220 16.48 14.71 3.52
C TYR A 220 15.35 14.71 2.47
N ALA A 221 15.16 15.86 1.81
CA ALA A 221 14.12 15.99 0.80
C ALA A 221 14.41 15.25 -0.51
N LYS A 222 15.67 14.91 -0.81
CA LYS A 222 16.01 14.08 -1.96
C LYS A 222 15.70 12.61 -1.70
N MET A 223 15.87 12.17 -0.46
CA MET A 223 15.61 10.79 -0.02
C MET A 223 14.10 10.49 0.05
N PHE A 224 13.26 11.51 0.31
CA PHE A 224 11.81 11.34 0.45
C PHE A 224 11.00 11.52 -0.85
N ARG A 225 11.61 11.41 -2.04
CA ARG A 225 10.92 11.70 -3.33
C ARG A 225 10.20 10.49 -3.93
N GLY A 226 9.04 10.14 -3.37
CA GLY A 226 8.11 9.20 -3.99
C GLY A 226 7.50 9.80 -5.26
N ARG A 227 7.24 9.01 -6.31
CA ARG A 227 6.51 9.46 -7.51
C ARG A 227 5.49 8.39 -7.92
N PRO A 228 4.23 8.77 -8.20
CA PRO A 228 3.24 7.83 -8.68
C PRO A 228 3.58 7.42 -10.13
N ALA A 229 3.70 6.11 -10.37
CA ALA A 229 4.00 5.59 -11.69
C ALA A 229 3.13 4.37 -12.02
N ARG A 230 2.89 4.18 -13.32
CA ARG A 230 2.04 3.13 -13.88
C ARG A 230 2.87 2.14 -14.66
N PHE A 231 2.80 0.87 -14.27
CA PHE A 231 3.22 -0.24 -15.11
C PHE A 231 2.01 -0.79 -15.87
N VAL A 232 2.29 -1.35 -17.05
CA VAL A 232 1.34 -2.13 -17.83
C VAL A 232 2.00 -3.46 -18.13
N LEU A 233 1.38 -4.54 -17.67
CA LEU A 233 1.92 -5.90 -17.71
C LEU A 233 1.15 -6.69 -18.77
N PRO A 234 1.79 -7.19 -19.84
CA PRO A 234 1.10 -7.95 -20.88
C PRO A 234 0.65 -9.33 -20.39
N LEU A 235 -0.65 -9.60 -20.48
CA LEU A 235 -1.24 -10.93 -20.29
C LEU A 235 -1.10 -11.74 -21.59
N ASN A 236 -0.93 -13.07 -21.47
CA ASN A 236 -0.68 -13.95 -22.62
C ASN A 236 0.51 -13.52 -23.52
N PRO A 237 1.68 -13.20 -22.93
CA PRO A 237 2.83 -12.72 -23.69
C PRO A 237 3.24 -13.68 -24.82
N GLU A 238 2.99 -14.99 -24.68
CA GLU A 238 3.27 -15.99 -25.70
C GLU A 238 2.55 -15.76 -27.05
N LYS A 239 1.42 -15.02 -27.05
CA LYS A 239 0.69 -14.63 -28.27
C LYS A 239 1.17 -13.30 -28.84
N MET A 240 2.04 -12.59 -28.12
CA MET A 240 2.58 -11.31 -28.54
C MET A 240 3.82 -11.49 -29.40
N ASP A 241 4.15 -10.44 -30.15
CA ASP A 241 5.32 -10.44 -31.01
C ASP A 241 6.61 -10.50 -30.17
N LYS A 242 7.42 -11.52 -30.42
CA LYS A 242 8.69 -11.77 -29.70
C LYS A 242 9.88 -11.06 -30.31
N GLU A 243 9.66 -10.20 -31.31
CA GLU A 243 10.71 -9.36 -31.89
C GLU A 243 11.38 -8.49 -30.80
N LEU A 244 12.71 -8.61 -30.69
CA LEU A 244 13.49 -7.85 -29.71
C LEU A 244 13.33 -6.34 -29.95
N ASN A 245 13.29 -5.56 -28.87
CA ASN A 245 13.09 -4.09 -28.87
C ASN A 245 11.71 -3.61 -29.35
N ARG A 246 10.77 -4.51 -29.64
CA ARG A 246 9.39 -4.13 -29.93
C ARG A 246 8.59 -3.93 -28.65
N ASN A 247 7.90 -2.79 -28.55
CA ASN A 247 7.04 -2.52 -27.41
C ASN A 247 5.80 -3.43 -27.46
N LEU A 248 5.58 -4.20 -26.40
CA LEU A 248 4.42 -5.09 -26.25
C LEU A 248 3.15 -4.33 -25.85
N ILE A 249 3.28 -3.10 -25.32
CA ILE A 249 2.16 -2.29 -24.86
C ILE A 249 1.54 -1.52 -26.02
N LYS A 250 0.25 -1.79 -26.29
CA LYS A 250 -0.53 -1.18 -27.38
C LYS A 250 -1.64 -0.24 -26.89
N LEU A 251 -1.74 -0.01 -25.59
CA LEU A 251 -2.72 0.89 -24.99
C LEU A 251 -2.49 2.33 -25.47
N LYS A 252 -3.47 2.93 -26.14
CA LYS A 252 -3.35 4.25 -26.80
C LYS A 252 -2.97 5.39 -25.86
N ASN A 253 -3.43 5.33 -24.61
CA ASN A 253 -3.25 6.39 -23.62
C ASN A 253 -2.17 6.06 -22.58
N SER A 254 -1.25 5.16 -22.90
CA SER A 254 -0.13 4.80 -22.01
C SER A 254 1.21 4.99 -22.71
N LYS A 255 2.17 5.54 -21.96
CA LYS A 255 3.59 5.62 -22.30
C LYS A 255 4.41 4.51 -21.64
N ALA A 256 3.78 3.64 -20.84
CA ALA A 256 4.45 2.48 -20.27
C ALA A 256 4.89 1.55 -21.39
N LYS A 257 5.96 0.80 -21.14
CA LYS A 257 6.60 -0.04 -22.15
C LYS A 257 6.89 -1.41 -21.58
N ALA A 258 6.91 -2.40 -22.46
CA ALA A 258 7.33 -3.76 -22.13
C ALA A 258 8.10 -4.34 -23.31
N TYR A 259 9.20 -5.03 -23.04
CA TYR A 259 10.11 -5.57 -24.04
C TYR A 259 10.59 -6.96 -23.64
N TYR A 260 10.72 -7.86 -24.60
CA TYR A 260 11.48 -9.08 -24.39
C TYR A 260 12.97 -8.77 -24.19
N LEU A 261 13.57 -9.44 -23.21
CA LEU A 261 15.01 -9.53 -23.01
C LEU A 261 15.59 -10.72 -23.82
N PRO A 262 16.91 -10.76 -24.05
CA PRO A 262 17.54 -11.85 -24.82
C PRO A 262 17.34 -13.25 -24.25
N ASP A 263 17.12 -13.36 -22.94
CA ASP A 263 16.83 -14.61 -22.22
C ASP A 263 15.34 -15.03 -22.26
N GLY A 264 14.48 -14.21 -22.87
CA GLY A 264 13.05 -14.44 -22.99
C GLY A 264 12.22 -13.86 -21.84
N GLU A 265 12.84 -13.29 -20.82
CA GLU A 265 12.12 -12.53 -19.78
C GLU A 265 11.55 -11.22 -20.35
N ILE A 266 10.62 -10.59 -19.62
CA ILE A 266 9.99 -9.35 -20.07
C ILE A 266 10.36 -8.21 -19.12
N LEU A 267 11.05 -7.21 -19.65
CA LEU A 267 11.34 -5.96 -18.96
C LEU A 267 10.17 -4.99 -19.13
N VAL A 268 9.53 -4.61 -18.04
CA VAL A 268 8.50 -3.57 -17.98
C VAL A 268 9.09 -2.26 -17.48
N LYS A 269 8.73 -1.16 -18.16
CA LYS A 269 9.14 0.21 -17.81
C LYS A 269 7.90 1.05 -17.52
N PRO A 270 7.83 1.69 -16.35
CA PRO A 270 6.66 2.43 -15.97
C PRO A 270 6.60 3.77 -16.69
N GLU A 271 5.40 4.34 -16.77
CA GLU A 271 5.21 5.76 -17.05
C GLU A 271 4.92 6.54 -15.77
N ARG A 272 5.42 7.76 -15.67
CA ARG A 272 5.10 8.63 -14.54
C ARG A 272 3.67 9.17 -14.69
N LEU A 273 2.86 9.08 -13.64
CA LEU A 273 1.49 9.60 -13.60
C LEU A 273 1.47 11.12 -13.37
N LEU A 274 2.34 11.60 -12.50
CA LEU A 274 2.42 13.00 -12.10
C LEU A 274 3.84 13.34 -11.64
N ASP A 275 4.28 14.58 -11.85
CA ASP A 275 5.55 15.08 -11.30
C ASP A 275 5.36 15.79 -9.95
N LEU A 276 4.63 15.13 -9.05
CA LEU A 276 4.38 15.57 -7.69
C LEU A 276 4.51 14.36 -6.77
N GLY A 277 5.21 14.54 -5.64
CA GLY A 277 5.38 13.45 -4.69
C GLY A 277 4.06 13.05 -4.06
N CYS A 278 3.75 11.75 -4.10
CA CYS A 278 2.52 11.19 -3.57
C CYS A 278 2.85 10.01 -2.68
N GLU A 279 2.20 9.93 -1.52
CA GLU A 279 2.23 8.73 -0.69
C GLU A 279 0.93 8.52 0.09
N THR A 280 0.77 7.34 0.72
CA THR A 280 -0.44 6.88 1.41
C THR A 280 -1.69 7.07 0.53
N PRO A 281 -1.72 6.43 -0.65
CA PRO A 281 -2.76 6.64 -1.63
C PRO A 281 -4.09 5.99 -1.19
N ARG A 282 -5.20 6.64 -1.53
CA ARG A 282 -6.56 6.10 -1.38
C ARG A 282 -7.38 6.38 -2.63
N ILE A 283 -8.29 5.46 -2.93
CA ILE A 283 -9.23 5.55 -4.05
C ILE A 283 -10.66 5.36 -3.52
N HIS A 284 -11.66 5.43 -4.41
CA HIS A 284 -12.99 4.91 -4.13
C HIS A 284 -12.97 3.38 -4.13
N TYR A 285 -12.39 2.81 -3.07
CA TYR A 285 -11.89 1.45 -3.04
C TYR A 285 -13.01 0.40 -3.17
N GLU A 286 -14.10 0.57 -2.43
CA GLU A 286 -15.16 -0.43 -2.32
C GLU A 286 -15.86 -0.70 -3.66
N HIS A 287 -15.94 0.32 -4.53
CA HIS A 287 -16.56 0.18 -5.83
C HIS A 287 -15.57 -0.17 -6.97
N TYR A 288 -14.32 0.29 -6.85
CA TYR A 288 -13.32 0.24 -7.93
C TYR A 288 -12.16 -0.74 -7.69
N ILE A 289 -12.10 -1.45 -6.57
CA ILE A 289 -11.10 -2.51 -6.35
C ILE A 289 -11.07 -3.48 -7.56
N GLY A 290 -9.89 -3.72 -8.13
CA GLY A 290 -9.69 -4.56 -9.31
C GLY A 290 -10.21 -4.01 -10.65
N LYS A 291 -10.86 -2.84 -10.67
CA LYS A 291 -11.50 -2.25 -11.87
C LYS A 291 -10.77 -1.00 -12.36
N PRO A 292 -10.91 -0.66 -13.67
CA PRO A 292 -10.42 0.62 -14.18
C PRO A 292 -10.97 1.80 -13.38
N TYR A 293 -10.08 2.73 -13.03
CA TYR A 293 -10.36 3.89 -12.18
C TYR A 293 -9.72 5.15 -12.77
N ARG A 294 -10.10 6.32 -12.27
CA ARG A 294 -9.60 7.62 -12.71
C ARG A 294 -8.92 8.42 -11.61
N TYR A 295 -9.37 8.34 -10.36
CA TYR A 295 -8.95 9.24 -9.30
C TYR A 295 -8.32 8.50 -8.12
N PHE A 296 -7.19 9.04 -7.64
CA PHE A 296 -6.70 8.74 -6.29
C PHE A 296 -6.43 10.03 -5.52
N TYR A 297 -6.38 9.88 -4.20
CA TYR A 297 -6.05 10.89 -3.22
C TYR A 297 -4.79 10.46 -2.47
N ALA A 298 -3.91 11.38 -2.13
CA ALA A 298 -2.66 11.07 -1.44
C ALA A 298 -2.19 12.27 -0.60
N ILE A 299 -1.26 12.03 0.33
CA ILE A 299 -0.45 13.11 0.89
C ILE A 299 0.71 13.42 -0.04
N SER A 300 1.22 14.64 0.03
CA SER A 300 2.48 14.96 -0.63
C SER A 300 3.66 14.31 0.07
N SER A 301 4.58 13.77 -0.73
CA SER A 301 5.90 13.33 -0.28
C SER A 301 7.01 14.34 -0.62
N ASP A 302 6.70 15.54 -1.12
CA ASP A 302 7.73 16.54 -1.41
C ASP A 302 7.97 17.42 -0.16
N VAL A 303 8.78 16.89 0.76
CA VAL A 303 9.02 17.51 2.09
C VAL A 303 9.80 18.82 2.06
N ASP A 304 10.45 19.17 0.93
CA ASP A 304 11.07 20.47 0.65
C ASP A 304 10.13 21.49 0.00
N ALA A 305 8.88 21.12 -0.27
CA ALA A 305 7.90 22.06 -0.80
C ALA A 305 7.63 23.19 0.20
N LYS A 306 7.22 24.36 -0.31
CA LYS A 306 6.82 25.51 0.52
C LYS A 306 5.77 25.11 1.58
N ASN A 307 4.86 24.21 1.20
CA ASN A 307 3.84 23.63 2.07
C ASN A 307 3.95 22.09 2.03
N PRO A 308 4.76 21.46 2.89
CA PRO A 308 4.95 20.00 2.88
C PRO A 308 3.70 19.24 3.33
N GLY A 309 2.82 19.89 4.10
CA GLY A 309 1.51 19.36 4.46
C GLY A 309 0.47 19.62 3.37
N THR A 310 0.54 18.84 2.29
CA THR A 310 -0.36 18.98 1.14
C THR A 310 -1.16 17.70 0.90
N ILE A 311 -2.46 17.83 0.67
CA ILE A 311 -3.34 16.78 0.12
C ILE A 311 -3.42 16.93 -1.38
N ILE A 312 -3.37 15.82 -2.09
CA ILE A 312 -3.33 15.77 -3.55
C ILE A 312 -4.48 14.89 -4.02
N LYS A 313 -5.20 15.37 -5.04
CA LYS A 313 -6.06 14.54 -5.89
C LYS A 313 -5.40 14.44 -7.25
N VAL A 314 -5.33 13.24 -7.80
CA VAL A 314 -4.73 12.98 -9.12
C VAL A 314 -5.78 12.41 -10.06
N ASP A 315 -5.88 12.98 -11.25
CA ASP A 315 -6.62 12.41 -12.39
C ASP A 315 -5.64 11.60 -13.25
N THR A 316 -5.75 10.28 -13.17
CA THR A 316 -4.82 9.37 -13.86
C THR A 316 -5.02 9.36 -15.36
N VAL A 317 -6.12 9.88 -15.90
CA VAL A 317 -6.37 9.93 -17.34
C VAL A 317 -5.77 11.21 -17.94
N THR A 318 -6.07 12.36 -17.35
CA THR A 318 -5.59 13.66 -17.85
C THR A 318 -4.18 14.01 -17.38
N ARG A 319 -3.66 13.27 -16.38
CA ARG A 319 -2.37 13.54 -15.70
C ARG A 319 -2.35 14.90 -15.00
N SER A 320 -3.51 15.40 -14.58
CA SER A 320 -3.64 16.64 -13.81
C SER A 320 -3.82 16.36 -12.33
N SER A 321 -3.54 17.35 -11.49
CA SER A 321 -3.81 17.28 -10.05
C SER A 321 -4.53 18.51 -9.53
N LYS A 322 -5.17 18.34 -8.37
CA LYS A 322 -5.63 19.42 -7.49
C LYS A 322 -4.94 19.23 -6.15
N THR A 323 -4.72 20.33 -5.43
CA THR A 323 -4.07 20.29 -4.12
C THR A 323 -4.81 21.13 -3.09
N TRP A 324 -4.75 20.70 -1.84
CA TRP A 324 -5.13 21.49 -0.67
C TRP A 324 -3.95 21.54 0.29
N CYS A 325 -3.67 22.71 0.85
CA CYS A 325 -2.64 22.90 1.87
C CYS A 325 -2.94 24.13 2.72
N GLU A 326 -2.47 24.12 3.96
CA GLU A 326 -2.54 25.24 4.90
C GLU A 326 -1.19 25.38 5.61
N GLU A 327 -0.78 26.63 5.91
CA GLU A 327 0.49 26.85 6.60
C GLU A 327 0.48 26.21 7.99
N ASN A 328 1.59 25.58 8.37
CA ASN A 328 1.78 24.91 9.67
C ASN A 328 0.83 23.74 9.95
N CYS A 329 0.08 23.30 8.94
CA CYS A 329 -0.87 22.20 9.02
C CYS A 329 -0.27 20.93 8.38
N TYR A 330 -0.38 19.79 9.05
CA TYR A 330 0.17 18.52 8.59
C TYR A 330 -0.95 17.47 8.51
N PRO A 331 -1.44 17.16 7.30
CA PRO A 331 -2.54 16.23 7.12
C PRO A 331 -2.09 14.76 7.24
N SER A 332 -3.04 13.92 7.65
CA SER A 332 -2.96 12.46 7.56
C SER A 332 -3.23 11.94 6.16
N GLU A 333 -3.17 10.63 5.99
CA GLU A 333 -3.76 9.92 4.86
C GLU A 333 -5.20 10.41 4.58
N PRO A 334 -5.55 10.74 3.32
CA PRO A 334 -6.89 11.17 2.93
C PRO A 334 -7.84 9.99 2.73
N ILE A 335 -8.88 9.87 3.55
CA ILE A 335 -9.87 8.78 3.46
C ILE A 335 -11.06 9.23 2.60
N PHE A 336 -11.25 8.63 1.43
CA PHE A 336 -12.42 8.88 0.60
C PHE A 336 -13.67 8.22 1.19
N VAL A 337 -14.79 8.95 1.20
CA VAL A 337 -16.11 8.45 1.62
C VAL A 337 -17.12 8.80 0.51
N PRO A 338 -17.71 7.80 -0.17
CA PRO A 338 -18.64 8.05 -1.26
C PRO A 338 -19.94 8.68 -0.76
N ARG A 339 -20.53 9.54 -1.58
CA ARG A 339 -21.92 9.98 -1.40
C ARG A 339 -22.84 8.76 -1.56
N PRO A 340 -23.88 8.60 -0.73
CA PRO A 340 -24.94 7.62 -1.01
C PRO A 340 -25.54 7.86 -2.41
N ASN A 341 -25.64 6.80 -3.22
CA ASN A 341 -26.11 6.87 -4.62
C ASN A 341 -25.27 7.77 -5.54
N PHE A 342 -23.94 7.81 -5.31
CA PHE A 342 -22.97 8.57 -6.09
C PHE A 342 -23.17 8.41 -7.61
N LYS A 343 -22.87 9.47 -8.37
CA LYS A 343 -23.00 9.48 -9.84
C LYS A 343 -21.67 9.34 -10.57
N ASN A 344 -20.60 9.80 -9.94
CA ASN A 344 -19.25 9.76 -10.49
C ASN A 344 -18.31 9.12 -9.47
N GLU A 345 -17.16 8.63 -9.95
CA GLU A 345 -16.13 7.99 -9.12
C GLU A 345 -15.72 8.84 -7.90
N ASP A 346 -15.63 10.16 -8.09
CA ASP A 346 -15.22 11.17 -7.10
C ASP A 346 -16.38 11.92 -6.46
N ASP A 347 -17.62 11.42 -6.55
CA ASP A 347 -18.78 11.99 -5.87
C ASP A 347 -18.85 11.52 -4.42
N GLY A 348 -18.25 12.32 -3.53
CA GLY A 348 -18.11 12.04 -2.12
C GLY A 348 -17.31 13.12 -1.40
N VAL A 349 -16.78 12.78 -0.24
CA VAL A 349 -15.90 13.64 0.55
C VAL A 349 -14.58 12.93 0.83
N VAL A 350 -13.56 13.72 1.17
CA VAL A 350 -12.28 13.23 1.68
C VAL A 350 -12.12 13.70 3.11
N LEU A 351 -11.92 12.74 4.02
CA LEU A 351 -11.68 12.98 5.44
C LEU A 351 -10.18 12.98 5.71
N VAL A 352 -9.71 14.00 6.42
CA VAL A 352 -8.28 14.19 6.69
C VAL A 352 -8.11 14.63 8.14
N SER A 353 -7.38 13.87 8.94
CA SER A 353 -6.97 14.33 10.26
C SER A 353 -5.84 15.36 10.12
N LEU A 354 -5.92 16.44 10.87
CA LEU A 354 -4.94 17.52 10.89
C LEU A 354 -4.22 17.56 12.23
N VAL A 355 -2.91 17.77 12.18
CA VAL A 355 -2.11 18.18 13.35
C VAL A 355 -1.31 19.44 13.00
N TRP A 356 -1.03 20.26 14.00
CA TRP A 356 -0.26 21.48 13.82
C TRP A 356 1.16 21.33 14.35
N GLY A 357 2.11 21.94 13.63
CA GLY A 357 3.52 21.91 14.00
C GLY A 357 3.93 23.04 14.93
N ARG A 358 5.25 23.19 15.09
CA ARG A 358 5.90 24.24 15.88
C ARG A 358 5.45 24.16 17.35
N THR A 359 4.84 25.22 17.87
CA THR A 359 4.40 25.31 19.28
C THR A 359 2.96 24.86 19.48
N ASP A 360 2.22 24.53 18.42
CA ASP A 360 0.79 24.20 18.47
C ASP A 360 0.54 22.68 18.46
N THR A 361 1.38 21.93 19.17
CA THR A 361 1.42 20.46 19.08
C THR A 361 0.22 19.75 19.71
N ASN A 362 -0.58 20.47 20.50
CA ASN A 362 -1.78 19.95 21.17
C ASN A 362 -3.06 20.23 20.36
N HIS A 363 -2.94 20.86 19.20
CA HIS A 363 -4.07 21.15 18.34
C HIS A 363 -4.23 20.03 17.32
N ALA A 364 -5.45 19.50 17.22
CA ALA A 364 -5.83 18.51 16.24
C ALA A 364 -7.19 18.83 15.65
N GLY A 365 -7.46 18.27 14.48
CA GLY A 365 -8.73 18.46 13.82
C GLY A 365 -9.05 17.40 12.79
N LEU A 366 -10.27 17.44 12.30
CA LEU A 366 -10.77 16.67 11.18
C LEU A 366 -11.24 17.64 10.10
N LEU A 367 -10.59 17.61 8.96
CA LEU A 367 -10.92 18.36 7.75
C LEU A 367 -11.77 17.51 6.82
N ILE A 368 -12.80 18.13 6.24
CA ILE A 368 -13.70 17.53 5.26
C ILE A 368 -13.57 18.32 3.95
N LEU A 369 -13.07 17.65 2.92
CA LEU A 369 -12.92 18.22 1.58
C LEU A 369 -13.98 17.64 0.64
N ASP A 370 -14.49 18.47 -0.27
CA ASP A 370 -15.23 18.00 -1.44
C ASP A 370 -14.29 17.19 -2.32
N ALA A 371 -14.62 15.92 -2.60
CA ALA A 371 -13.70 15.04 -3.30
C ALA A 371 -13.50 15.44 -4.78
N GLN A 372 -14.45 16.16 -5.39
CA GLN A 372 -14.33 16.60 -6.79
C GLN A 372 -13.35 17.77 -6.94
N SER A 373 -13.50 18.77 -6.10
CA SER A 373 -12.82 20.07 -6.17
C SER A 373 -11.62 20.21 -5.24
N LEU A 374 -11.51 19.37 -4.20
CA LEU A 374 -10.65 19.54 -3.04
C LEU A 374 -10.85 20.86 -2.29
N THR A 375 -12.03 21.49 -2.41
CA THR A 375 -12.36 22.64 -1.56
C THR A 375 -12.84 22.16 -0.21
N GLU A 376 -12.49 22.89 0.83
CA GLU A 376 -12.98 22.62 2.18
C GLU A 376 -14.49 22.83 2.27
N ILE A 377 -15.20 21.83 2.80
CA ILE A 377 -16.63 21.90 3.13
C ILE A 377 -16.81 22.27 4.61
N GLY A 378 -15.89 21.81 5.46
CA GLY A 378 -15.86 22.17 6.87
C GLY A 378 -14.77 21.42 7.63
N ARG A 379 -14.60 21.78 8.89
CA ARG A 379 -13.66 21.13 9.80
C ARG A 379 -14.16 21.12 11.23
N ALA A 380 -13.65 20.20 12.03
CA ALA A 380 -13.79 20.18 13.48
C ALA A 380 -12.39 20.25 14.10
N GLU A 381 -12.17 21.20 15.00
CA GLU A 381 -10.88 21.43 15.66
C GLU A 381 -11.03 21.31 17.17
N PHE A 382 -10.00 20.81 17.85
CA PHE A 382 -9.97 20.66 19.29
C PHE A 382 -8.55 20.64 19.85
N THR A 383 -8.43 20.99 21.14
CA THR A 383 -7.16 20.94 21.88
C THR A 383 -7.12 19.70 22.77
N THR A 384 -6.04 18.93 22.67
CA THR A 384 -5.79 17.74 23.49
C THR A 384 -4.96 18.06 24.73
N PRO A 385 -5.03 17.23 25.80
CA PRO A 385 -4.21 17.42 27.01
C PRO A 385 -2.70 17.32 26.79
N GLY A 386 -2.26 16.73 25.68
CA GLY A 386 -0.85 16.59 25.30
C GLY A 386 -0.66 16.54 23.79
N PRO A 387 0.59 16.50 23.31
CA PRO A 387 0.89 16.54 21.88
C PRO A 387 0.23 15.40 21.09
N VAL A 388 -0.28 15.71 19.89
CA VAL A 388 -0.90 14.72 19.00
C VAL A 388 0.11 14.31 17.92
N PRO A 389 0.53 13.03 17.87
CA PRO A 389 1.43 12.56 16.83
C PRO A 389 0.71 12.41 15.50
N LYS A 390 1.46 12.53 14.40
CA LYS A 390 0.96 12.20 13.07
C LYS A 390 0.60 10.70 12.99
N CYS A 391 -0.60 10.38 12.51
CA CYS A 391 -1.03 9.02 12.24
C CYS A 391 -0.55 8.53 10.85
N LEU A 392 -0.50 7.21 10.67
CA LEU A 392 -0.19 6.58 9.39
C LEU A 392 -1.46 6.29 8.60
N HIS A 393 -2.18 5.23 8.97
CA HIS A 393 -3.37 4.79 8.24
C HIS A 393 -4.62 4.75 9.12
N GLY A 394 -5.77 4.91 8.47
CA GLY A 394 -7.08 4.83 9.11
C GLY A 394 -8.13 4.16 8.25
N TRP A 395 -9.34 4.07 8.80
CA TRP A 395 -10.52 3.55 8.12
C TRP A 395 -11.76 4.33 8.54
N PHE A 396 -12.74 4.47 7.63
CA PHE A 396 -14.04 5.04 7.94
C PHE A 396 -15.08 3.91 8.05
N CYS A 397 -15.59 3.67 9.27
CA CYS A 397 -16.65 2.69 9.51
C CYS A 397 -18.01 3.38 9.58
N ARG A 398 -19.01 2.88 8.85
CA ARG A 398 -20.41 3.33 8.98
C ARG A 398 -21.04 2.69 10.21
N LYS A 399 -21.82 3.46 10.98
CA LYS A 399 -22.48 2.98 12.20
C LYS A 399 -23.48 1.84 11.99
N ASP A 400 -24.03 1.70 10.78
CA ASP A 400 -25.09 0.72 10.49
C ASP A 400 -24.55 -0.68 10.14
N GLY A 401 -23.26 -0.96 10.41
CA GLY A 401 -22.64 -2.28 10.21
C GLY A 401 -22.49 -2.73 8.76
N GLN A 402 -22.97 -1.95 7.78
CA GLN A 402 -22.72 -2.17 6.37
C GLN A 402 -21.35 -1.57 6.01
N CYS A 403 -20.34 -2.44 5.90
CA CYS A 403 -19.18 -2.13 5.07
C CYS A 403 -19.69 -1.98 3.62
N ASN A 404 -19.23 -0.94 2.91
CA ASN A 404 -19.70 -0.62 1.55
C ASN A 404 -19.31 -1.69 0.52
#